data_AF-A0A5B7TM04-F1
#
_entry.id   AF-A0A5B7TM04-F1
#
_cell.length_a   1.000
_cell.length_b   1.000
_cell.length_c   1.000
_cell.angle_alpha   90.00
_cell.angle_beta   90.00
_cell.angle_gamma   90.00
#
_symmetry.space_group_name_H-M   'P 1'
#
loop_
_entity.id
_entity.type
_entity.pdbx_description
1 polymer ?
#
loop_
_entity_poly.entity_id
_entity_poly.type
_entity_poly.pdbx_seq_one_letter_code
_entity_poly.pdbx_strand_id
1 'polypeptide(L)'
;MEKVEPEMKMYQPSEMALLMRQMYEFNKLTKAQIINSKKLSAFPEEFVNIHNAIMTDPDERDSEFDSLAVQFVKFQKATYSTKSDSTAYYFNQSVNSCIACHQTRCTGPIPKIKKLIIN
;
A
#
# COMPACT_ATOMS: atom_id res chain seq x y z
N MET A 1 -29.90 20.71 -35.37
CA MET A 1 -28.83 19.77 -35.02
C MET A 1 -28.37 20.11 -33.62
N GLU A 2 -28.85 19.35 -32.64
CA GLU A 2 -28.44 19.46 -31.23
C GLU A 2 -26.99 19.02 -31.09
N LYS A 3 -26.18 19.85 -30.43
CA LYS A 3 -24.82 19.50 -30.04
C LYS A 3 -24.93 18.64 -28.77
N VAL A 4 -24.59 17.36 -28.89
CA VAL A 4 -24.45 16.49 -27.72
C VAL A 4 -23.06 16.70 -27.16
N GLU A 5 -22.96 17.40 -26.02
CA GLU A 5 -21.71 17.51 -25.28
C GLU A 5 -21.39 16.17 -24.61
N PRO A 6 -20.13 15.69 -24.66
CA PRO A 6 -19.77 14.41 -24.09
C PRO A 6 -19.88 14.46 -22.56
N GLU A 7 -20.64 13.51 -21.98
CA GLU A 7 -20.74 13.30 -20.54
C GLU A 7 -19.33 13.18 -19.93
N MET A 8 -18.95 14.16 -19.10
CA MET A 8 -17.77 14.04 -18.25
C MET A 8 -18.02 12.94 -17.21
N LYS A 9 -17.64 11.70 -17.53
CA LYS A 9 -17.59 10.61 -16.54
C LYS A 9 -16.62 11.00 -15.43
N MET A 10 -17.15 11.38 -14.26
CA MET A 10 -16.35 11.53 -13.04
C MET A 10 -15.66 10.19 -12.74
N TYR A 11 -14.33 10.19 -12.72
CA TYR A 11 -13.54 9.01 -12.35
C TYR A 11 -13.76 8.69 -10.87
N GLN A 12 -14.44 7.57 -10.58
CA GLN A 12 -14.56 7.02 -9.24
C GLN A 12 -13.38 6.08 -8.98
N PRO A 13 -12.62 6.26 -7.89
CA PRO A 13 -11.51 5.37 -7.57
C PRO A 13 -12.05 3.99 -7.18
N SER A 14 -11.37 2.94 -7.65
CA SER A 14 -11.62 1.56 -7.19
C SER A 14 -11.35 1.39 -5.71
N GLU A 15 -11.88 0.31 -5.13
CA GLU A 15 -11.58 -0.09 -3.74
C GLU A 15 -10.08 -0.24 -3.53
N MET A 16 -9.37 -0.88 -4.47
CA MET A 16 -7.92 -1.02 -4.43
C MET A 16 -7.22 0.34 -4.44
N ALA A 17 -7.66 1.28 -5.30
CA ALA A 17 -7.05 2.61 -5.36
C ALA A 17 -7.26 3.40 -4.06
N LEU A 18 -8.43 3.25 -3.41
CA LEU A 18 -8.71 3.82 -2.09
C LEU A 18 -7.81 3.18 -1.02
N LEU A 19 -7.71 1.85 -1.01
CA LEU A 19 -6.89 1.10 -0.06
C LEU A 19 -5.41 1.50 -0.18
N MET A 20 -4.86 1.58 -1.39
CA MET A 20 -3.46 2.00 -1.61
C MET A 20 -3.17 3.40 -1.07
N ARG A 21 -4.11 4.34 -1.17
CA ARG A 21 -3.97 5.68 -0.57
C ARG A 21 -3.95 5.62 0.95
N GLN A 22 -4.84 4.84 1.55
CA GLN A 22 -4.88 4.65 3.01
C GLN A 22 -3.59 3.99 3.50
N MET A 23 -3.11 2.97 2.79
CA MET A 23 -1.85 2.27 3.09
C MET A 23 -0.65 3.22 3.08
N TYR A 24 -0.57 4.12 2.09
CA TYR A 24 0.50 5.10 2.01
C TYR A 24 0.48 6.09 3.19
N GLU A 25 -0.67 6.69 3.48
CA GLU A 25 -0.78 7.69 4.55
C GLU A 25 -0.55 7.08 5.94
N PHE A 26 -1.05 5.88 6.19
CA PHE A 26 -0.80 5.18 7.43
C PHE A 26 0.67 4.74 7.58
N ASN A 27 1.32 4.31 6.51
CA ASN A 27 2.75 3.98 6.56
C ASN A 27 3.63 5.22 6.71
N LYS A 28 3.21 6.41 6.25
CA LYS A 28 3.85 7.68 6.62
C LYS A 28 3.78 7.94 8.11
N LEU A 29 2.61 7.73 8.72
CA LEU A 29 2.43 7.86 10.16
C LEU A 29 3.30 6.85 10.92
N THR A 30 3.27 5.59 10.49
CA THR A 30 4.05 4.49 11.09
C THR A 30 5.55 4.79 11.03
N LYS A 31 6.07 5.22 9.88
CA LYS A 31 7.44 5.69 9.73
C LYS A 31 7.79 6.76 10.78
N ALA A 32 6.94 7.77 10.91
CA ALA A 32 7.18 8.85 11.87
C ALA A 32 7.17 8.33 13.31
N GLN A 33 6.30 7.39 13.65
CA GLN A 33 6.30 6.77 14.98
C GLN A 33 7.58 5.99 15.25
N ILE A 34 8.06 5.20 14.28
CA ILE A 34 9.31 4.43 14.38
C ILE A 34 10.51 5.37 14.58
N ILE A 35 10.68 6.39 13.73
CA ILE A 35 11.84 7.31 13.79
C ILE A 35 11.88 8.11 15.09
N ASN A 36 10.71 8.47 15.63
CA ASN A 36 10.61 9.23 16.87
C ASN A 36 10.54 8.34 18.12
N SER A 37 10.79 7.03 18.00
CA SER A 37 10.70 6.05 19.09
C SER A 37 9.36 6.11 19.84
N LYS A 38 8.28 6.43 19.14
CA LYS A 38 6.92 6.48 19.69
C LYS A 38 6.27 5.11 19.58
N LYS A 39 5.32 4.84 20.49
CA LYS A 39 4.45 3.66 20.39
C LYS A 39 3.70 3.69 19.05
N LEU A 40 3.72 2.57 18.34
CA LEU A 40 2.96 2.41 17.10
C LEU A 40 1.45 2.43 17.36
N SER A 41 0.70 2.97 16.42
CA SER A 41 -0.74 2.75 16.35
C SER A 41 -1.04 1.25 16.18
N ALA A 42 -2.29 0.85 16.46
CA ALA A 42 -2.72 -0.53 16.18
C ALA A 42 -2.54 -0.86 14.69
N PHE A 43 -2.26 -2.14 14.40
CA PHE A 43 -2.22 -2.62 13.03
C PHE A 43 -3.59 -2.39 12.35
N PRO A 44 -3.62 -1.86 11.12
CA PRO A 44 -4.86 -1.63 10.39
C PRO A 44 -5.28 -2.93 9.72
N GLU A 45 -6.27 -3.61 10.30
CA GLU A 45 -6.78 -4.89 9.79
C GLU A 45 -7.31 -4.76 8.35
N GLU A 46 -7.72 -3.56 7.93
CA GLU A 46 -8.17 -3.27 6.57
C GLU A 46 -7.09 -3.56 5.51
N PHE A 47 -5.81 -3.58 5.87
CA PHE A 47 -4.74 -3.87 4.91
C PHE A 47 -4.74 -5.32 4.45
N VAL A 48 -5.36 -6.22 5.22
CA VAL A 48 -5.58 -7.60 4.81
C VAL A 48 -6.57 -7.67 3.63
N ASN A 49 -7.42 -6.66 3.46
CA ASN A 49 -8.36 -6.59 2.34
C ASN A 49 -7.69 -6.38 0.99
N ILE A 50 -6.37 -6.15 0.91
CA ILE A 50 -5.63 -6.15 -0.35
C ILE A 50 -5.87 -7.43 -1.17
N HIS A 51 -6.12 -8.56 -0.49
CA HIS A 51 -6.46 -9.83 -1.12
C HIS A 51 -7.84 -9.85 -1.80
N ASN A 52 -8.75 -8.95 -1.45
CA ASN A 52 -10.14 -9.00 -1.90
C ASN A 52 -10.61 -7.70 -2.58
N ALA A 53 -9.91 -6.59 -2.36
CA ALA A 53 -10.31 -5.28 -2.87
C ALA A 53 -10.41 -5.30 -4.40
N ILE A 54 -11.52 -4.73 -4.90
CA ILE A 54 -11.80 -4.62 -6.33
C ILE A 54 -10.75 -3.72 -6.99
N MET A 55 -10.07 -4.24 -8.01
CA MET A 55 -9.05 -3.53 -8.77
C MET A 55 -9.69 -2.53 -9.75
N THR A 56 -8.94 -1.50 -10.14
CA THR A 56 -9.37 -0.59 -11.21
C THR A 56 -9.49 -1.32 -12.54
N ASP A 57 -8.50 -2.16 -12.81
CA ASP A 57 -8.50 -3.11 -13.92
C ASP A 57 -8.46 -4.53 -13.32
N PRO A 58 -9.51 -5.36 -13.50
CA PRO A 58 -9.54 -6.72 -13.00
C PRO A 58 -8.41 -7.61 -13.52
N ASP A 59 -7.89 -7.34 -14.72
CA ASP A 59 -6.83 -8.14 -15.36
C ASP A 59 -5.46 -7.95 -14.69
N GLU A 60 -5.31 -6.93 -13.84
CA GLU A 60 -4.10 -6.74 -13.02
C GLU A 60 -4.03 -7.72 -11.83
N ARG A 61 -5.09 -8.50 -11.56
CA ARG A 61 -5.10 -9.54 -10.52
C ARG A 61 -4.57 -10.86 -11.07
N ASP A 62 -3.34 -11.20 -10.69
CA ASP A 62 -2.69 -12.45 -11.06
C ASP A 62 -2.00 -13.13 -9.86
N SER A 63 -1.37 -14.28 -10.10
CA SER A 63 -0.64 -15.01 -9.05
C SER A 63 0.56 -14.25 -8.48
N GLU A 64 1.16 -13.35 -9.27
CA GLU A 64 2.27 -12.51 -8.81
C GLU A 64 1.76 -11.42 -7.85
N PHE A 65 0.64 -10.76 -8.19
CA PHE A 65 -0.07 -9.84 -7.31
C PHE A 65 -0.40 -10.51 -5.98
N ASP A 66 -1.02 -11.70 -6.01
CA ASP A 66 -1.41 -12.41 -4.79
C ASP A 66 -0.19 -12.75 -3.90
N SER A 67 0.91 -13.20 -4.51
CA SER A 67 2.16 -13.47 -3.80
C SER A 67 2.75 -12.22 -3.14
N LEU A 68 2.77 -11.10 -3.85
CA LEU A 68 3.29 -9.83 -3.32
C LEU A 68 2.38 -9.25 -2.23
N ALA A 69 1.06 -9.38 -2.39
CA ALA A 69 0.08 -9.02 -1.37
C ALA A 69 0.30 -9.82 -0.07
N VAL A 70 0.53 -11.14 -0.17
CA VAL A 70 0.83 -11.99 1.00
C VAL A 70 2.12 -11.55 1.69
N GLN A 71 3.18 -11.28 0.91
CA GLN A 71 4.46 -10.81 1.44
C GLN A 71 4.32 -9.46 2.15
N PHE A 72 3.61 -8.52 1.54
CA PHE A 72 3.32 -7.22 2.15
C PHE A 72 2.62 -7.39 3.51
N VAL A 73 1.51 -8.13 3.56
CA VAL A 73 0.74 -8.33 4.81
C VAL A 73 1.60 -9.00 5.88
N LYS A 74 2.42 -9.99 5.51
CA LYS A 74 3.34 -10.68 6.42
C LYS A 74 4.33 -9.70 7.05
N PHE A 75 5.04 -8.91 6.26
CA PHE A 75 6.03 -7.96 6.77
C PHE A 75 5.39 -6.80 7.53
N GLN A 76 4.23 -6.33 7.07
CA GLN A 76 3.48 -5.31 7.77
C GLN A 76 3.10 -5.81 9.17
N LYS A 77 2.52 -7.02 9.30
CA LYS A 77 2.19 -7.61 10.61
C LYS A 77 3.42 -7.78 11.49
N ALA A 78 4.54 -8.22 10.93
CA ALA A 78 5.81 -8.36 11.67
C ALA A 78 6.26 -7.03 12.30
N THR A 79 6.05 -5.90 11.61
CA THR A 79 6.36 -4.55 12.14
C THR A 79 5.69 -4.28 13.50
N TYR A 80 4.48 -4.81 13.73
CA TYR A 80 3.70 -4.57 14.96
C TYR A 80 3.87 -5.67 16.01
N SER A 81 4.45 -6.81 15.67
CA SER A 81 4.65 -7.93 16.60
C SER A 81 6.08 -8.06 17.12
N THR A 82 7.04 -7.32 16.57
CA THR A 82 8.46 -7.42 16.93
C THR A 82 8.92 -6.38 17.94
N LYS A 83 10.08 -6.64 18.58
CA LYS A 83 10.77 -5.68 19.47
C LYS A 83 11.53 -4.61 18.65
N SER A 84 11.84 -3.47 19.29
CA SER A 84 12.25 -2.18 18.68
C SER A 84 13.20 -2.28 17.49
N ASP A 85 14.28 -3.05 17.63
CA ASP A 85 15.39 -2.99 16.66
C ASP A 85 15.03 -3.70 15.34
N SER A 86 14.07 -4.64 15.39
CA SER A 86 13.57 -5.32 14.20
C SER A 86 12.37 -4.61 13.55
N THR A 87 11.72 -3.68 14.25
CA THR A 87 10.54 -2.96 13.74
C THR A 87 10.87 -2.17 12.48
N ALA A 88 11.98 -1.43 12.47
CA ALA A 88 12.41 -0.68 11.28
C ALA A 88 12.76 -1.60 10.09
N TYR A 89 13.38 -2.75 10.38
CA TYR A 89 13.68 -3.76 9.37
C TYR A 89 12.40 -4.29 8.71
N TYR A 90 11.43 -4.76 9.51
CA TYR A 90 10.18 -5.32 8.97
C TYR A 90 9.33 -4.26 8.26
N PHE A 91 9.35 -3.02 8.76
CA PHE A 91 8.72 -1.90 8.07
C PHE A 91 9.36 -1.64 6.70
N ASN A 92 10.69 -1.65 6.62
CA ASN A 92 11.38 -1.51 5.33
C ASN A 92 11.06 -2.69 4.38
N GLN A 93 10.93 -3.93 4.89
CA GLN A 93 10.52 -5.07 4.08
C GLN A 93 9.07 -4.93 3.56
N SER A 94 8.15 -4.36 4.35
CA SER A 94 6.78 -4.09 3.88
C SER A 94 6.77 -3.01 2.79
N VAL A 95 7.54 -1.92 2.97
CA VAL A 95 7.70 -0.87 1.95
C VAL A 95 8.34 -1.41 0.67
N ASN A 96 9.34 -2.29 0.78
CA ASN A 96 9.95 -2.95 -0.38
C ASN A 96 8.95 -3.83 -1.13
N SER A 97 8.02 -4.48 -0.43
CA SER A 97 6.93 -5.23 -1.07
C SER A 97 6.00 -4.30 -1.86
N CYS A 98 5.72 -3.09 -1.36
CA CYS A 98 5.00 -2.07 -2.13
C CYS A 98 5.77 -1.68 -3.40
N ILE A 99 7.09 -1.48 -3.30
CA ILE A 99 7.93 -1.12 -4.45
C ILE A 99 7.92 -2.24 -5.49
N ALA A 100 8.07 -3.51 -5.07
CA ALA A 100 8.05 -4.66 -5.96
C ALA A 100 6.73 -4.76 -6.74
N CYS A 101 5.58 -4.62 -6.06
CA CYS A 101 4.27 -4.60 -6.71
C CYS A 101 4.12 -3.44 -7.70
N HIS A 102 4.61 -2.25 -7.35
CA HIS A 102 4.55 -1.08 -8.24
C HIS A 102 5.56 -1.11 -9.40
N GLN A 103 6.59 -1.95 -9.33
CA GLN A 103 7.53 -2.14 -10.44
C GLN A 103 6.97 -3.03 -11.54
N THR A 104 6.03 -3.91 -11.20
CA THR A 104 5.60 -4.99 -12.09
C THR A 104 4.26 -4.73 -12.75
N ARG A 105 3.31 -4.07 -12.07
CA ARG A 105 1.93 -3.86 -12.55
C ARG A 105 1.59 -2.39 -12.69
N CYS A 106 1.31 -1.74 -11.56
CA CYS A 106 0.88 -0.36 -11.53
C CYS A 106 2.09 0.53 -11.29
N THR A 107 2.51 1.32 -12.29
CA THR A 107 3.55 2.36 -12.14
C THR A 107 3.04 3.54 -11.31
N GLY A 108 2.52 3.26 -10.12
CA GLY A 108 2.24 4.24 -9.09
C GLY A 108 3.52 5.01 -8.73
N PRO A 109 3.44 5.95 -7.78
CA PRO A 109 4.54 6.86 -7.52
C PRO A 109 5.66 6.18 -6.72
N ILE A 110 6.43 5.27 -7.34
CA ILE A 110 7.61 4.59 -6.77
C ILE A 110 8.54 5.59 -6.06
N PRO A 111 8.85 6.78 -6.61
CA PRO A 111 9.67 7.77 -5.90
C PRO A 111 9.07 8.24 -4.57
N LYS A 112 7.73 8.30 -4.45
CA LYS A 112 7.05 8.64 -3.18
C LYS A 112 7.10 7.49 -2.18
N ILE A 113 6.98 6.25 -2.65
CA ILE A 113 7.03 5.04 -1.80
C ILE A 113 8.44 4.84 -1.24
N LYS A 114 9.48 5.03 -2.07
CA LYS A 114 10.88 4.97 -1.62
C LYS A 114 11.20 5.92 -0.48
N LYS A 115 10.53 7.08 -0.39
CA LYS A 115 10.67 8.02 0.73
C LYS A 115 10.14 7.46 2.06
N LEU A 116 9.43 6.33 2.07
CA LEU A 116 9.01 5.67 3.30
C LEU A 116 10.14 4.87 3.95
N ILE A 117 11.13 4.39 3.19
CA ILE A 117 12.27 3.64 3.75
C ILE A 117 12.96 4.44 4.86
N ILE A 118 13.30 3.75 5.95
CA ILE A 118 14.05 4.26 7.10
C ILE A 118 15.52 3.84 6.91
N ASN A 119 16.44 4.81 6.91
CA ASN A 119 17.88 4.60 6.80
C ASN A 119 18.57 4.72 8.16
#